data_AF-A0A8J2JF72-F1
#
_entry.id   AF-A0A8J2JF72-F1
#
_cell.length_a   1.000
_cell.length_b   1.000
_cell.length_c   1.000
_cell.angle_alpha   90.00
_cell.angle_beta   90.00
_cell.angle_gamma   90.00
#
_symmetry.space_group_name_H-M   'P 1'
#
loop_
_entity.id
_entity.type
_entity.pdbx_description
1 polymer ?
#
loop_
_entity_poly.entity_id
_entity_poly.type
_entity_poly.pdbx_seq_one_letter_code
_entity_poly.pdbx_strand_id
1 'polypeptide(L)'
;YIQSIAPVVYKELMKRQLLQDKLSYTARVLHESFPDISPEDINFLLSSFISRAECGKKYEPSGKIKAKTVLVKATKTKETRNLPQDYGLRDMCEEELNIIEVEGNHYCFYEKPLELCLPDILNKILE
;
A
#
# COMPACT_ATOMS: atom_id res chain seq x y z
N TYR A 1 0.53 -16.77 15.13
CA TYR A 1 -0.28 -16.08 16.16
C TYR A 1 -1.45 -15.29 15.58
N ILE A 2 -1.29 -14.52 14.49
CA ILE A 2 -2.40 -13.75 13.85
C ILE A 2 -3.44 -14.64 13.13
N GLN A 3 -3.05 -15.84 12.65
CA GLN A 3 -3.95 -16.72 11.89
C GLN A 3 -5.05 -17.40 12.72
N SER A 4 -4.88 -17.57 14.04
CA SER A 4 -5.88 -18.21 14.92
C SER A 4 -6.92 -17.24 15.50
N ILE A 5 -6.63 -15.93 15.49
CA ILE A 5 -7.51 -14.87 15.99
C ILE A 5 -8.55 -14.47 14.92
N ALA A 6 -8.21 -14.65 13.64
CA ALA A 6 -9.01 -14.18 12.51
C ALA A 6 -10.46 -14.70 12.48
N PRO A 7 -10.78 -15.98 12.74
CA PRO A 7 -12.16 -16.48 12.57
C PRO A 7 -13.16 -15.95 13.61
N VAL A 8 -12.72 -15.81 14.87
CA VAL A 8 -13.58 -15.34 15.97
C VAL A 8 -13.79 -13.83 15.86
N VAL A 9 -12.71 -13.08 15.64
CA VAL A 9 -12.78 -11.63 15.42
C VAL A 9 -13.61 -11.30 14.18
N TYR A 10 -13.46 -12.06 13.09
CA TYR A 10 -14.26 -11.89 11.89
C TYR A 10 -15.75 -12.10 12.15
N LYS A 11 -16.14 -13.18 12.85
CA LYS A 11 -17.55 -13.43 13.20
C LYS A 11 -18.14 -12.29 14.03
N GLU A 12 -17.38 -11.78 15.00
CA GLU A 12 -17.81 -10.65 15.81
C GLU A 12 -17.91 -9.36 15.00
N LEU A 13 -16.97 -9.09 14.10
CA LEU A 13 -17.04 -7.94 13.19
C LEU A 13 -18.27 -7.99 12.29
N MET A 14 -18.64 -9.17 11.79
CA MET A 14 -19.78 -9.34 10.89
C MET A 14 -21.14 -9.15 11.58
N LYS A 15 -21.22 -9.29 12.92
CA LYS A 15 -22.43 -8.98 13.69
C LYS A 15 -22.74 -7.48 13.75
N ARG A 16 -21.75 -6.63 13.49
CA ARG A 16 -21.88 -5.17 13.57
C ARG A 16 -22.28 -4.63 12.20
N GLN A 17 -23.34 -3.83 12.15
CA GLN A 17 -23.82 -3.28 10.87
C GLN A 17 -23.04 -2.03 10.45
N LEU A 18 -22.81 -1.12 11.40
CA LEU A 18 -22.15 0.15 11.12
C LEU A 18 -20.63 -0.02 11.05
N LEU A 19 -20.01 0.71 10.12
CA LEU A 19 -18.56 0.72 9.97
C LEU A 19 -17.88 1.23 11.25
N GLN A 20 -18.45 2.24 11.91
CA GLN A 20 -17.93 2.79 13.16
C GLN A 20 -17.91 1.75 14.29
N ASP A 21 -18.94 0.91 14.40
CA ASP A 21 -18.97 -0.15 15.40
C ASP A 21 -17.88 -1.21 15.15
N LYS A 22 -17.61 -1.52 13.87
CA LYS A 22 -16.53 -2.43 13.47
C LYS A 22 -15.16 -1.85 13.81
N LEU A 23 -14.96 -0.56 13.54
CA LEU A 23 -13.72 0.14 13.84
C LEU A 23 -13.45 0.17 15.35
N SER A 24 -14.41 0.64 16.16
CA SER A 24 -14.29 0.68 17.61
C SER A 24 -14.04 -0.69 18.23
N TYR A 25 -14.70 -1.74 17.75
CA TYR A 25 -14.45 -3.10 18.22
C TYR A 25 -13.05 -3.58 17.85
N THR A 26 -12.61 -3.35 16.61
CA THR A 26 -11.27 -3.74 16.16
C THR A 26 -10.19 -3.01 16.96
N ALA A 27 -10.37 -1.71 17.18
CA ALA A 27 -9.45 -0.89 17.95
C ALA A 27 -9.27 -1.41 19.38
N ARG A 28 -10.37 -1.78 20.04
CA ARG A 28 -10.34 -2.40 21.37
C ARG A 28 -9.57 -3.72 21.38
N VAL A 29 -9.87 -4.64 20.45
CA VAL A 29 -9.20 -5.95 20.36
C VAL A 29 -7.70 -5.81 20.09
N LEU A 30 -7.31 -4.85 19.24
CA LEU A 30 -5.91 -4.56 18.96
C LEU A 30 -5.21 -3.93 20.16
N HIS A 31 -5.85 -3.00 20.87
CA HIS A 31 -5.30 -2.41 22.09
C HIS A 31 -5.06 -3.46 23.18
N GLU A 32 -5.97 -4.43 23.34
CA GLU A 32 -5.78 -5.57 24.26
C GLU A 32 -4.52 -6.39 23.92
N SER A 33 -4.12 -6.42 22.64
CA SER A 33 -2.91 -7.13 22.17
C SER A 33 -1.66 -6.26 22.12
N PHE A 34 -1.84 -4.94 21.99
CA PHE A 34 -0.79 -3.93 21.85
C PHE A 34 -1.12 -2.74 22.77
N PRO A 35 -1.01 -2.91 24.09
CA PRO A 35 -1.48 -1.92 25.06
C PRO A 35 -0.73 -0.59 25.00
N ASP A 36 0.46 -0.57 24.39
CA ASP A 36 1.26 0.63 24.20
C ASP A 36 0.70 1.60 23.13
N ILE A 37 -0.28 1.16 22.33
CA ILE A 37 -0.91 1.98 21.29
C ILE A 37 -2.32 2.33 21.76
N SER A 38 -2.67 3.62 21.76
CA SER A 38 -3.99 4.06 22.21
C SER A 38 -5.11 3.52 21.30
N PRO A 39 -6.30 3.18 21.84
CA PRO A 39 -7.46 2.83 21.03
C PRO A 39 -7.82 3.91 20.00
N GLU A 40 -7.61 5.19 20.33
CA GLU A 40 -7.84 6.33 19.47
C GLU A 40 -6.91 6.32 18.24
N ASP A 41 -5.61 6.08 18.44
CA ASP A 41 -4.64 5.98 17.34
C ASP A 41 -4.94 4.78 16.44
N ILE A 42 -5.30 3.64 17.04
CA ILE A 42 -5.70 2.46 16.27
C ILE A 42 -6.95 2.76 15.44
N ASN A 43 -7.94 3.43 16.01
CA ASN A 43 -9.15 3.81 15.30
C ASN A 43 -8.87 4.78 14.14
N PHE A 44 -7.98 5.75 14.36
CA PHE A 44 -7.52 6.67 13.32
C PHE A 44 -6.81 5.92 12.18
N LEU A 45 -5.88 5.00 12.50
CA LEU A 45 -5.17 4.21 11.51
C LEU A 45 -6.12 3.33 10.69
N LEU A 46 -7.07 2.66 11.34
CA LEU A 46 -8.04 1.79 10.66
C LEU A 46 -8.98 2.59 9.76
N SER A 47 -9.52 3.71 10.24
CA SER A 47 -10.39 4.56 9.44
C SER A 47 -9.65 5.14 8.23
N SER A 48 -8.43 5.67 8.43
CA SER A 48 -7.57 6.17 7.36
C SER A 48 -7.24 5.09 6.32
N PHE A 49 -6.94 3.87 6.76
CA PHE A 49 -6.68 2.75 5.87
C PHE A 49 -7.90 2.42 4.98
N ILE A 50 -9.10 2.36 5.57
CA ILE A 50 -10.33 2.08 4.83
C ILE A 50 -10.64 3.22 3.85
N SER A 51 -10.56 4.47 4.30
CA SER A 51 -10.78 5.63 3.43
C SER A 51 -9.82 5.66 2.26
N ARG A 52 -8.52 5.43 2.49
CA ARG A 52 -7.52 5.31 1.41
C ARG A 52 -7.83 4.19 0.43
N ALA A 53 -8.24 3.02 0.93
CA ALA A 53 -8.61 1.90 0.07
C ALA A 53 -9.83 2.23 -0.80
N GLU A 54 -10.84 2.89 -0.24
CA GLU A 54 -12.03 3.32 -0.98
C GLU A 54 -11.71 4.42 -2.01
N CYS A 55 -10.86 5.39 -1.65
CA CYS A 55 -10.36 6.37 -2.60
C CYS A 55 -9.58 5.70 -3.74
N GLY A 56 -8.68 4.77 -3.42
CA GLY A 56 -7.89 4.04 -4.42
C GLY A 56 -8.75 3.22 -5.38
N LYS A 57 -9.82 2.58 -4.90
CA LYS A 57 -10.76 1.82 -5.74
C LYS A 57 -11.58 2.70 -6.69
N LYS A 58 -11.89 3.92 -6.27
CA LYS A 58 -12.74 4.86 -7.02
C LYS A 58 -11.94 5.85 -7.86
N TYR A 59 -10.61 5.80 -7.75
CA TYR A 59 -9.75 6.73 -8.45
C TYR A 59 -9.74 6.39 -9.95
N GLU A 60 -10.17 7.35 -10.75
CA GLU A 60 -10.08 7.33 -12.20
C GLU A 60 -9.36 8.61 -12.64
N PRO A 61 -8.22 8.52 -13.36
CA PRO A 61 -7.55 9.70 -13.89
C PRO A 61 -8.49 10.49 -14.81
N SER A 62 -8.61 11.80 -14.61
CA SER A 62 -9.41 12.68 -15.47
C SER A 62 -8.78 12.93 -16.85
N GLY A 63 -7.56 12.43 -17.07
CA GLY A 63 -6.79 12.59 -18.29
C GLY A 63 -5.46 11.85 -18.19
N LYS A 64 -4.73 11.82 -19.30
CA LYS A 64 -3.41 11.19 -19.36
C LYS A 64 -2.32 12.08 -18.77
N ILE A 65 -1.26 11.45 -18.29
CA ILE A 65 -0.05 12.08 -17.79
C ILE A 65 0.75 12.62 -18.98
N LYS A 66 0.92 13.95 -19.03
CA LYS A 66 1.65 14.67 -20.08
C LYS A 66 3.07 15.03 -19.63
N ALA A 67 3.77 14.06 -19.08
CA ALA A 67 5.10 14.23 -18.53
C ALA A 67 5.91 12.94 -18.65
N LYS A 68 7.22 13.09 -18.81
CA LYS A 68 8.16 11.97 -18.66
C LYS A 68 7.96 11.34 -17.30
N THR A 69 7.71 10.04 -17.30
CA THR A 69 7.36 9.29 -16.09
C THR A 69 8.40 8.20 -15.85
N VAL A 70 8.80 8.02 -14.59
CA VAL A 70 9.69 6.94 -14.18
C VAL A 70 8.97 6.04 -13.20
N LEU A 71 8.83 4.77 -13.55
CA LEU A 71 8.39 3.72 -12.64
C LEU A 71 9.62 3.06 -12.02
N VAL A 72 9.76 3.18 -10.70
CA VAL A 72 10.74 2.42 -9.94
C VAL A 72 10.03 1.25 -9.29
N LYS A 73 10.45 0.02 -9.59
CA LYS A 73 9.81 -1.19 -9.06
C LYS A 73 10.80 -2.25 -8.59
N ALA A 74 10.36 -3.07 -7.65
CA ALA A 74 11.14 -4.18 -7.13
C ALA A 74 11.15 -5.38 -8.11
N THR A 75 12.25 -6.13 -8.15
CA THR A 75 12.34 -7.36 -8.98
C THR A 75 11.64 -8.56 -8.35
N LYS A 76 11.58 -8.67 -7.01
CA LYS A 76 10.97 -9.81 -6.30
C LYS A 76 9.60 -9.41 -5.75
N THR A 77 8.56 -9.45 -6.58
CA THR A 77 7.19 -9.08 -6.16
C THR A 77 6.25 -10.27 -6.21
N LYS A 78 5.59 -10.59 -5.09
CA LYS A 78 4.42 -11.50 -5.08
C LYS A 78 3.12 -10.73 -5.30
N GLU A 79 3.12 -9.48 -4.88
CA GLU A 79 1.98 -8.58 -4.76
C GLU A 79 1.53 -8.05 -6.12
N THR A 80 2.46 -7.89 -7.07
CA THR A 80 2.20 -7.32 -8.40
C THR A 80 2.29 -8.36 -9.52
N ARG A 81 2.25 -9.65 -9.22
CA ARG A 81 2.39 -10.74 -10.23
C ARG A 81 1.32 -10.72 -11.32
N ASN A 82 0.15 -10.17 -11.00
CA ASN A 82 -0.98 -10.08 -11.93
C ASN A 82 -1.03 -8.74 -12.67
N LEU A 83 -0.07 -7.85 -12.43
CA LEU A 83 0.02 -6.58 -13.13
C LEU A 83 0.96 -6.70 -14.34
N PRO A 84 0.72 -5.93 -15.41
CA PRO A 84 1.67 -5.77 -16.49
C PRO A 84 3.04 -5.27 -16.00
N GLN A 85 4.08 -5.41 -16.83
CA GLN A 85 5.46 -5.04 -16.47
C GLN A 85 5.60 -3.58 -16.04
N ASP A 86 4.77 -2.70 -16.59
CA ASP A 86 4.71 -1.26 -16.37
C ASP A 86 3.61 -0.85 -15.36
N TYR A 87 2.99 -1.82 -14.69
CA TYR A 87 1.83 -1.63 -13.80
C TYR A 87 0.63 -0.96 -14.46
N GLY A 88 0.50 -1.04 -15.80
CA GLY A 88 -0.58 -0.40 -16.57
C GLY A 88 -0.37 1.11 -16.79
N LEU A 89 0.81 1.65 -16.48
CA LEU A 89 1.10 3.08 -16.62
C LEU A 89 1.21 3.52 -18.07
N ARG A 90 1.55 2.63 -19.02
CA ARG A 90 1.69 3.01 -20.43
C ARG A 90 0.39 3.52 -21.03
N ASP A 91 -0.74 2.95 -20.63
CA ASP A 91 -2.06 3.39 -21.09
C ASP A 91 -2.40 4.81 -20.59
N MET A 92 -1.80 5.19 -19.45
CA MET A 92 -2.04 6.45 -18.75
C MET A 92 -1.05 7.56 -19.09
N CYS A 93 0.08 7.26 -19.75
CA CYS A 93 1.11 8.25 -20.11
C CYS A 93 1.04 8.63 -21.60
N GLU A 94 1.11 9.92 -21.93
CA GLU A 94 1.30 10.40 -23.31
C GLU A 94 2.77 10.39 -23.73
N GLU A 95 3.66 10.66 -22.77
CA GLU A 95 5.10 10.79 -22.99
C GLU A 95 5.87 9.47 -22.71
N GLU A 96 7.19 9.58 -22.68
CA GLU A 96 8.09 8.49 -22.32
C GLU A 96 7.83 7.95 -20.91
N LEU A 97 7.76 6.62 -20.80
CA LEU A 97 7.73 5.88 -19.54
C LEU A 97 9.03 5.08 -19.42
N ASN A 98 9.89 5.46 -18.48
CA ASN A 98 11.09 4.71 -18.14
C ASN A 98 10.81 3.79 -16.95
N ILE A 99 11.30 2.55 -16.99
CA ILE A 99 11.12 1.56 -15.94
C ILE A 99 12.48 1.20 -15.37
N ILE A 100 12.66 1.46 -14.07
CA ILE A 100 13.87 1.12 -13.31
C ILE A 100 13.51 -0.04 -12.37
N GLU A 101 14.14 -1.19 -12.58
CA GLU A 101 14.01 -2.34 -11.70
C GLU A 101 15.11 -2.32 -10.64
N VAL A 102 14.73 -2.54 -9.38
CA VAL A 102 15.60 -2.50 -8.20
C VAL A 102 15.54 -3.85 -7.51
N GLU A 103 16.68 -4.37 -7.07
CA GLU A 103 16.70 -5.61 -6.31
C GLU A 103 16.01 -5.42 -4.95
N GLY A 104 15.10 -6.33 -4.63
CA GLY A 104 14.37 -6.32 -3.37
C GLY A 104 12.93 -6.77 -3.57
N ASN A 105 12.11 -6.61 -2.54
CA ASN A 105 10.67 -6.81 -2.60
C ASN A 105 9.94 -5.47 -2.36
N HIS A 106 8.60 -5.48 -2.48
CA HIS A 106 7.76 -4.29 -2.29
C HIS A 106 8.02 -3.54 -0.96
N TYR A 107 8.47 -4.24 0.07
CA TYR A 107 8.68 -3.69 1.41
C TYR A 107 10.08 -3.16 1.66
N CYS A 108 11.10 -3.57 0.89
CA CYS A 108 12.50 -3.26 1.23
C CYS A 108 13.37 -2.80 0.06
N PHE A 109 12.83 -2.65 -1.16
CA PHE A 109 13.64 -2.19 -2.31
C PHE A 109 14.21 -0.76 -2.15
N TYR A 110 13.77 -0.03 -1.12
CA TYR A 110 14.24 1.31 -0.76
C TYR A 110 15.19 1.33 0.45
N GLU A 111 15.46 0.18 1.08
CA GLU A 111 16.35 0.04 2.23
C GLU A 111 17.76 -0.38 1.78
N LYS A 112 18.82 0.14 2.43
CA LYS A 112 20.21 -0.26 2.14
C LYS A 112 20.53 -1.65 2.73
N PRO A 113 21.44 -2.45 2.13
CA PRO A 113 22.23 -2.21 0.92
C PRO A 113 21.94 -3.24 -0.19
N LEU A 114 21.27 -2.84 -1.26
CA LEU A 114 21.21 -3.64 -2.50
C LEU A 114 21.41 -2.70 -3.70
N GLU A 115 22.69 -2.48 -4.04
CA GLU A 115 23.31 -1.92 -5.28
C GLU A 115 22.77 -0.61 -5.92
N LEU A 116 21.57 -0.13 -5.58
CA LEU A 116 21.03 1.19 -5.93
C LEU A 116 20.19 1.69 -4.74
N CYS A 117 20.71 2.66 -3.99
CA CYS A 117 19.91 3.33 -2.97
C CYS A 117 18.99 4.36 -3.66
N LEU A 118 17.87 4.74 -3.02
CA LEU A 118 16.96 5.76 -3.54
C LEU A 118 17.66 7.04 -4.07
N PRO A 119 18.75 7.56 -3.45
CA PRO A 119 19.53 8.66 -4.00
C PRO A 119 20.18 8.38 -5.36
N ASP A 120 20.68 7.15 -5.60
CA ASP A 120 21.28 6.76 -6.88
C ASP A 120 20.22 6.68 -7.98
N ILE A 121 19.02 6.23 -7.62
CA ILE A 121 17.86 6.22 -8.51
C ILE A 121 17.44 7.65 -8.85
N LEU A 122 17.39 8.54 -7.85
CA LEU A 122 17.03 9.94 -8.07
C LEU A 122 18.05 10.65 -8.97
N ASN A 123 19.35 10.40 -8.79
CA ASN A 123 20.38 10.97 -9.68
C ASN A 123 20.18 10.51 -11.14
N LYS A 124 19.91 9.21 -11.36
CA LYS A 124 19.58 8.68 -12.70
C LYS A 124 18.32 9.28 -13.33
N ILE A 125 17.39 9.80 -12.52
CA ILE A 125 16.15 10.44 -12.98
C ILE A 125 16.37 11.92 -13.31
N LEU A 126 17.33 12.57 -12.63
CA LEU A 126 17.58 14.01 -12.72
C LEU A 126 18.70 14.40 -13.71
N GLU A 127 19.49 13.44 -14.19
CA GLU A 127 20.45 13.58 -15.30
C GLU A 127 19.75 13.57 -16.67
#